data_AF-A0A0D2FVV0-F1
#
_entry.id   AF-A0A0D2FVV0-F1
#
_cell.length_a   1.000
_cell.length_b   1.000
_cell.length_c   1.000
_cell.angle_alpha   90.00
_cell.angle_beta   90.00
_cell.angle_gamma   90.00
#
_symmetry.space_group_name_H-M   'P 1'
#
loop_
_entity.id
_entity.type
_entity.pdbx_description
1 polymer ?
#
loop_
_entity_poly.entity_id
_entity_poly.type
_entity_poly.pdbx_seq_one_letter_code
_entity_poly.pdbx_strand_id
1 'polypeptide(L)'
;MHLKGPKEIIRYLGDINKLHWLRKEAVIFLIVRIAANTRRRTILHSASWDPGSWSEQNEAEAAGRLALGNSQEGLYRRSNHGVLHSTSVLSNIFVALRELVEVDDLKQKMANGEQGETSRFFRWSQLRRQAVRARILNYWCDLTEPTHAVDPSTSTTPPPTKVHHASVAMCLCLALHIFVAFGLEASLLKQDWISTIQIWHIMLLRCIHRLGFDIESIDCSRDGACDLLWICGMGAFVEDVYLPMVLRDKPTFWTLYNADEVGTRWFTVRFVALARRGFEDYDGVAATFEQRYVHIPSLQDEALGRLFNFGWRTP
;
A
#
# COMPACT_ATOMS: atom_id res chain seq x y z
N MET A 1 -16.03 -9.10 -14.26
CA MET A 1 -16.75 -7.79 -14.24
C MET A 1 -16.01 -6.81 -15.12
N HIS A 2 -16.67 -6.25 -16.15
CA HIS A 2 -16.06 -5.28 -17.05
C HIS A 2 -16.02 -3.87 -16.43
N LEU A 3 -14.83 -3.27 -16.37
CA LEU A 3 -14.59 -1.84 -16.08
C LEU A 3 -15.42 -0.89 -16.98
N LYS A 4 -16.04 -1.37 -18.06
CA LYS A 4 -16.94 -0.60 -18.93
C LYS A 4 -18.15 0.00 -18.19
N GLY A 5 -18.77 -0.73 -17.26
CA GLY A 5 -19.97 -0.25 -16.54
C GLY A 5 -19.71 1.02 -15.72
N PRO A 6 -18.73 1.02 -14.79
CA PRO A 6 -18.35 2.22 -14.04
C PRO A 6 -17.94 3.41 -14.93
N LYS A 7 -17.26 3.16 -16.05
CA LYS A 7 -16.85 4.21 -16.99
C LYS A 7 -18.05 4.92 -17.61
N GLU A 8 -19.05 4.16 -18.04
CA GLU A 8 -20.28 4.72 -18.61
C GLU A 8 -21.07 5.49 -17.55
N ILE A 9 -21.18 4.98 -16.32
CA ILE A 9 -21.84 5.68 -15.22
C ILE A 9 -21.23 7.07 -14.97
N ILE A 10 -19.89 7.18 -14.93
CA ILE A 10 -19.20 8.48 -14.74
C ILE A 10 -19.49 9.42 -15.91
N ARG A 11 -19.51 8.89 -17.14
CA ARG A 11 -19.81 9.67 -18.34
C ARG A 11 -21.22 10.24 -18.31
N TYR A 12 -22.21 9.43 -17.91
CA TYR A 12 -23.59 9.89 -17.74
C TYR A 12 -23.76 10.91 -16.61
N LEU A 13 -22.91 10.86 -15.59
CA LEU A 13 -22.95 11.78 -14.45
C LEU A 13 -22.21 13.12 -14.70
N GLY A 14 -21.62 13.31 -15.88
CA GLY A 14 -21.08 14.60 -16.32
C GLY A 14 -19.70 14.99 -15.76
N ASP A 15 -18.98 14.02 -15.18
CA ASP A 15 -17.66 14.08 -14.52
C ASP A 15 -17.71 13.82 -13.00
N ILE A 16 -16.69 13.14 -12.46
CA ILE A 16 -16.59 12.78 -11.05
C ILE A 16 -16.50 14.00 -10.13
N ASN A 17 -15.98 15.11 -10.65
CA ASN A 17 -15.85 16.36 -9.91
C ASN A 17 -17.16 17.14 -9.77
N LYS A 18 -18.20 16.79 -10.55
CA LYS A 18 -19.54 17.37 -10.43
C LYS A 18 -20.43 16.59 -9.47
N LEU A 19 -19.97 15.44 -8.99
CA LEU A 19 -20.72 14.64 -8.04
C LEU A 19 -20.70 15.26 -6.65
N HIS A 20 -21.85 15.20 -5.97
CA HIS A 20 -21.90 15.42 -4.54
C HIS A 20 -20.90 14.48 -3.84
N TRP A 21 -20.26 14.99 -2.80
CA TRP A 21 -19.09 14.35 -2.21
C TRP A 21 -19.31 12.90 -1.76
N LEU A 22 -20.46 12.60 -1.17
CA LEU A 22 -20.79 11.24 -0.71
C LEU A 22 -20.85 10.25 -1.88
N ARG A 23 -21.39 10.70 -3.02
CA ARG A 23 -21.45 9.89 -4.25
C ARG A 23 -20.06 9.76 -4.87
N LYS A 24 -19.26 10.83 -4.85
CA LYS A 24 -17.87 10.82 -5.31
C LYS A 24 -17.05 9.77 -4.55
N GLU A 25 -17.12 9.76 -3.22
CA GLU A 25 -16.40 8.81 -2.36
C GLU A 25 -16.80 7.35 -2.65
N ALA A 26 -18.10 7.07 -2.74
CA ALA A 26 -18.61 5.73 -3.05
C ALA A 26 -18.17 5.23 -4.45
N VAL A 27 -18.25 6.10 -5.47
CA VAL A 27 -17.84 5.77 -6.84
C VAL A 27 -16.33 5.52 -6.93
N ILE A 28 -15.51 6.36 -6.28
CA ILE A 28 -14.05 6.19 -6.23
C ILE A 28 -13.70 4.85 -5.58
N PHE A 29 -14.27 4.57 -4.41
CA PHE A 29 -14.06 3.31 -3.70
C PHE A 29 -14.39 2.11 -4.59
N LEU A 30 -15.54 2.13 -5.27
CA LEU A 30 -15.96 1.05 -6.15
C LEU A 30 -15.00 0.86 -7.34
N ILE A 31 -14.58 1.95 -7.99
CA ILE A 31 -13.66 1.90 -9.14
C ILE A 31 -12.32 1.31 -8.75
N VAL A 32 -11.73 1.82 -7.67
CA VAL A 32 -10.43 1.34 -7.17
C VAL A 32 -10.55 -0.12 -6.75
N ARG A 33 -11.64 -0.51 -6.10
CA ARG A 33 -11.87 -1.90 -5.68
C ARG A 33 -12.05 -2.85 -6.87
N ILE A 34 -12.84 -2.48 -7.88
CA ILE A 34 -12.99 -3.31 -9.09
C ILE A 34 -11.65 -3.43 -9.82
N ALA A 35 -10.90 -2.34 -9.93
CA ALA A 35 -9.58 -2.34 -10.54
C ALA A 35 -8.61 -3.29 -9.80
N ALA A 36 -8.56 -3.20 -8.47
CA ALA A 36 -7.73 -4.08 -7.64
C ALA A 36 -8.13 -5.56 -7.78
N ASN A 37 -9.42 -5.88 -7.67
CA ASN A 37 -9.93 -7.25 -7.82
C ASN A 37 -9.69 -7.84 -9.21
N THR A 38 -9.68 -6.98 -10.25
CA THR A 38 -9.41 -7.42 -11.62
C THR A 38 -7.93 -7.31 -12.00
N ARG A 39 -7.09 -6.76 -11.12
CA ARG A 39 -5.66 -6.47 -11.32
C ARG A 39 -5.40 -5.69 -12.61
N ARG A 40 -6.21 -4.64 -12.80
CA ARG A 40 -6.16 -3.76 -13.98
C ARG A 40 -6.02 -2.31 -13.56
N ARG A 41 -5.53 -1.48 -14.48
CA ARG A 41 -5.44 -0.02 -14.30
C ARG A 41 -6.78 0.59 -13.90
N THR A 42 -6.72 1.61 -13.05
CA THR A 42 -7.89 2.42 -12.75
C THR A 42 -8.30 3.21 -13.99
N ILE A 43 -9.61 3.31 -14.20
CA ILE A 43 -10.16 4.04 -15.36
C ILE A 43 -9.98 5.55 -15.21
N LEU A 44 -9.99 6.02 -13.96
CA LEU A 44 -9.77 7.40 -13.60
C LEU A 44 -8.34 7.60 -13.13
N HIS A 45 -7.73 8.68 -13.60
CA HIS A 45 -6.45 9.13 -13.10
C HIS A 45 -6.61 9.65 -11.68
N SER A 46 -5.78 9.19 -10.73
CA SER A 46 -5.90 9.56 -9.31
C SER A 46 -5.80 11.07 -9.07
N ALA A 47 -4.93 11.75 -9.82
CA ALA A 47 -4.74 13.20 -9.67
C ALA A 47 -6.00 14.06 -9.90
N SER A 48 -7.05 13.53 -10.55
CA SER A 48 -8.28 14.31 -10.76
C SER A 48 -9.23 14.34 -9.56
N TRP A 49 -9.00 13.50 -8.55
CA TRP A 49 -9.87 13.37 -7.37
C TRP A 49 -9.14 13.17 -6.04
N ASP A 50 -7.82 12.99 -6.09
CA ASP A 50 -6.95 13.00 -4.92
C ASP A 50 -7.05 14.34 -4.18
N PRO A 51 -7.31 14.34 -2.87
CA PRO A 51 -7.38 15.58 -2.12
C PRO A 51 -6.02 16.31 -1.99
N GLY A 52 -4.90 15.66 -2.32
CA GLY A 52 -3.56 16.25 -2.15
C GLY A 52 -3.02 16.08 -0.74
N SER A 53 -1.89 16.72 -0.43
CA SER A 53 -1.29 16.66 0.90
C SER A 53 -2.18 17.36 1.93
N TRP A 54 -2.25 16.81 3.14
CA TRP A 54 -2.93 17.40 4.28
C TRP A 54 -2.30 18.73 4.68
N SER A 55 -0.96 18.81 4.69
CA SER A 55 -0.22 20.02 5.06
C SER A 55 -0.51 21.17 4.09
N GLU A 56 -0.49 20.88 2.79
CA GLU A 56 -0.81 21.87 1.74
C GLU A 56 -2.24 22.41 1.85
N GLN A 57 -3.20 21.57 2.25
CA GLN A 57 -4.58 22.01 2.47
C GLN A 57 -4.71 22.97 3.65
N ASN A 58 -4.02 22.69 4.76
CA ASN A 58 -4.08 23.55 5.94
C ASN A 58 -3.42 24.90 5.69
N GLU A 59 -2.30 24.92 4.95
CA GLU A 59 -1.62 26.15 4.55
C GLU A 59 -2.47 26.99 3.59
N ALA A 60 -3.06 26.37 2.57
CA ALA A 60 -3.94 27.07 1.63
C ALA A 60 -5.18 27.65 2.32
N GLU A 61 -5.70 26.98 3.34
CA GLU A 61 -6.83 27.48 4.12
C GLU A 61 -6.46 28.54 5.13
N ALA A 62 -5.30 28.41 5.79
CA ALA A 62 -4.76 29.46 6.64
C ALA A 62 -4.55 30.75 5.82
N ALA A 63 -3.98 30.63 4.62
CA ALA A 63 -3.83 31.73 3.68
C ALA A 63 -5.19 32.28 3.22
N GLY A 64 -6.18 31.43 2.96
CA GLY A 64 -7.55 31.85 2.60
C GLY A 64 -8.28 32.58 3.73
N ARG A 65 -8.12 32.14 4.98
CA ARG A 65 -8.68 32.80 6.17
C ARG A 65 -8.03 34.17 6.42
N LEU A 66 -6.72 34.29 6.16
CA LEU A 66 -6.01 35.57 6.23
C LEU A 66 -6.42 36.51 5.08
N ALA A 67 -6.69 35.97 3.89
CA ALA A 67 -7.16 36.74 2.73
C ALA A 67 -8.61 37.25 2.89
N LEU A 68 -9.43 36.61 3.71
CA LEU A 68 -10.77 37.08 4.08
C LEU A 68 -10.77 38.27 5.05
N GLY A 69 -9.60 38.70 5.53
CA GLY A 69 -9.42 39.91 6.35
C GLY A 69 -9.11 41.19 5.56
N ASN A 70 -8.75 41.10 4.28
CA ASN A 70 -8.42 42.26 3.45
C ASN A 70 -9.08 42.14 2.07
N SER A 71 -10.00 43.07 1.79
CA SER A 71 -10.73 43.17 0.54
C SER A 71 -9.78 43.45 -0.64
N GLN A 72 -10.01 42.72 -1.74
CA GLN A 72 -9.71 43.03 -3.14
C GLN A 72 -8.34 43.65 -3.48
N GLU A 73 -7.46 42.87 -4.11
CA GLU A 73 -6.97 43.07 -5.49
C GLU A 73 -5.88 42.03 -5.81
N GLY A 74 -5.91 41.45 -7.02
CA GLY A 74 -4.77 40.68 -7.53
C GLY A 74 -5.07 39.28 -8.06
N LEU A 75 -5.76 39.21 -9.20
CA LEU A 75 -5.57 38.28 -10.33
C LEU A 75 -4.76 36.98 -10.10
N TYR A 76 -5.44 35.85 -10.31
CA TYR A 76 -4.91 34.58 -10.81
C TYR A 76 -3.42 34.27 -10.54
N ARG A 77 -3.11 33.86 -9.31
CA ARG A 77 -1.97 32.96 -9.10
C ARG A 77 -2.45 31.52 -9.23
N ARG A 78 -2.69 31.12 -10.49
CA ARG A 78 -2.72 29.70 -10.85
C ARG A 78 -1.31 29.21 -10.55
N SER A 79 -1.12 28.54 -9.42
CA SER A 79 0.14 27.86 -9.13
C SER A 79 0.27 26.75 -10.18
N ASN A 80 0.87 27.10 -11.32
CA ASN A 80 1.61 26.16 -12.12
C ASN A 80 2.74 25.68 -11.20
N HIS A 81 2.47 24.64 -10.41
CA HIS A 81 3.54 23.75 -10.00
C HIS A 81 4.01 23.07 -11.27
N GLY A 82 4.97 23.75 -11.90
CA GLY A 82 5.84 23.15 -12.88
C GLY A 82 6.33 21.83 -12.32
N VAL A 83 6.35 20.87 -13.23
CA VAL A 83 7.05 19.59 -13.16
C VAL A 83 8.40 19.80 -12.45
N LEU A 84 8.41 19.62 -11.13
CA LEU A 84 9.64 19.67 -10.35
C LEU A 84 10.09 18.23 -10.19
N HIS A 85 11.08 17.89 -11.00
CA HIS A 85 12.06 16.81 -10.85
C HIS A 85 11.57 15.48 -10.27
N SER A 86 11.38 14.51 -11.17
CA SER A 86 11.45 13.06 -11.02
C SER A 86 12.05 12.53 -9.70
N THR A 87 11.32 12.66 -8.60
CA THR A 87 11.32 11.69 -7.52
C THR A 87 10.62 10.43 -8.05
N SER A 88 11.24 9.26 -7.86
CA SER A 88 10.68 7.99 -8.35
C SER A 88 9.23 7.83 -7.91
N VAL A 89 8.35 7.29 -8.76
CA VAL A 89 6.91 7.12 -8.47
C VAL A 89 6.67 6.46 -7.10
N LEU A 90 7.54 5.50 -6.72
CA LEU A 90 7.54 4.84 -5.41
C LEU A 90 7.82 5.80 -4.25
N SER A 91 8.79 6.71 -4.38
CA SER A 91 9.08 7.70 -3.35
C SER A 91 7.85 8.55 -3.01
N ASN A 92 7.13 9.00 -4.04
CA ASN A 92 5.89 9.77 -3.86
C ASN A 92 4.75 8.93 -3.23
N ILE A 93 4.75 7.60 -3.44
CA ILE A 93 3.83 6.68 -2.77
C ILE A 93 4.18 6.54 -1.28
N PHE A 94 5.46 6.33 -0.95
CA PHE A 94 5.92 6.21 0.44
C PHE A 94 5.63 7.49 1.24
N VAL A 95 5.92 8.67 0.68
CA VAL A 95 5.60 9.96 1.32
C VAL A 95 4.09 10.07 1.62
N ALA A 96 3.24 9.76 0.64
CA ALA A 96 1.79 9.83 0.82
C ALA A 96 1.26 8.80 1.84
N LEU A 97 1.93 7.66 2.00
CA LEU A 97 1.58 6.66 3.00
C LEU A 97 2.02 7.04 4.41
N ARG A 98 3.22 7.62 4.58
CA ARG A 98 3.65 8.14 5.88
C ARG A 98 2.70 9.22 6.40
N GLU A 99 2.32 10.14 5.52
CA GLU A 99 1.29 11.15 5.80
C GLU A 99 -0.05 10.51 6.22
N LEU A 100 -0.46 9.42 5.56
CA LEU A 100 -1.68 8.69 5.94
C LEU A 100 -1.58 8.02 7.31
N VAL A 101 -0.41 7.46 7.66
CA VAL A 101 -0.16 6.85 8.97
C VAL A 101 -0.24 7.90 10.07
N GLU A 102 0.45 9.04 9.90
CA GLU A 102 0.40 10.16 10.84
C GLU A 102 -1.04 10.64 11.06
N VAL A 103 -1.83 10.75 9.98
CA VAL A 103 -3.23 11.14 10.06
C VAL A 103 -4.10 10.07 10.75
N ASP A 104 -3.85 8.78 10.52
CA ASP A 104 -4.57 7.71 11.22
C ASP A 104 -4.25 7.69 12.72
N ASP A 105 -3.01 7.96 13.13
CA ASP A 105 -2.63 8.13 14.54
C ASP A 105 -3.31 9.35 15.18
N LEU A 106 -3.39 10.47 14.44
CA LEU A 106 -4.13 11.65 14.90
C LEU A 106 -5.61 11.35 15.09
N LYS A 107 -6.25 10.56 14.20
CA LYS A 107 -7.64 10.15 14.38
C LYS A 107 -7.85 9.31 15.62
N GLN A 108 -6.93 8.38 15.93
CA GLN A 108 -7.03 7.57 17.15
C GLN A 108 -6.95 8.46 18.39
N LYS A 109 -6.07 9.47 18.40
CA LYS A 109 -5.99 10.47 19.47
C LYS A 109 -7.26 11.33 19.56
N MET A 110 -7.81 11.78 18.43
CA MET A 110 -9.02 12.61 18.37
C MET A 110 -10.30 11.83 18.71
N ALA A 111 -10.37 10.53 18.43
CA ALA A 111 -11.50 9.70 18.84
C ALA A 111 -11.68 9.67 20.37
N ASN A 112 -10.64 10.02 21.11
CA ASN A 112 -10.64 10.15 22.56
C ASN A 112 -10.95 11.59 23.05
N GLY A 113 -11.28 12.55 22.15
CA GLY A 113 -11.54 13.97 22.45
C GLY A 113 -12.78 14.57 21.72
N GLU A 114 -13.00 15.89 21.87
CA GLU A 114 -14.22 16.59 21.38
C GLU A 114 -14.40 16.60 19.84
N GLN A 115 -15.65 16.48 19.40
CA GLN A 115 -16.06 15.88 18.11
C GLN A 115 -16.13 16.83 16.88
N GLY A 116 -15.75 18.11 16.98
CA GLY A 116 -16.12 19.14 15.99
C GLY A 116 -15.53 19.02 14.57
N GLU A 117 -14.24 18.70 14.42
CA GLU A 117 -13.53 18.73 13.11
C GLU A 117 -13.25 17.34 12.51
N THR A 118 -13.70 16.29 13.18
CA THR A 118 -13.38 14.89 12.86
C THR A 118 -13.84 14.48 11.45
N SER A 119 -15.03 14.91 11.02
CA SER A 119 -15.63 14.47 9.75
C SER A 119 -14.80 14.80 8.51
N ARG A 120 -14.14 15.96 8.47
CA ARG A 120 -13.27 16.36 7.37
C ARG A 120 -12.02 15.48 7.29
N PHE A 121 -11.42 15.21 8.45
CA PHE A 121 -10.24 14.36 8.59
C PHE A 121 -10.49 12.94 8.08
N PHE A 122 -11.62 12.34 8.48
CA PHE A 122 -12.03 11.01 8.00
C PHE A 122 -12.26 10.97 6.49
N ARG A 123 -12.80 12.05 5.92
CA ARG A 123 -13.07 12.12 4.47
C ARG A 123 -11.81 12.32 3.64
N TRP A 124 -10.93 13.23 4.05
CA TRP A 124 -9.63 13.44 3.38
C TRP A 124 -8.84 12.14 3.32
N SER A 125 -8.66 11.49 4.47
CA SER A 125 -7.89 10.26 4.59
C SER A 125 -8.50 9.10 3.81
N GLN A 126 -9.83 8.96 3.78
CA GLN A 126 -10.50 7.94 2.98
C GLN A 126 -10.21 8.13 1.49
N LEU A 127 -10.35 9.35 0.97
CA LEU A 127 -10.05 9.65 -0.44
C LEU A 127 -8.56 9.51 -0.75
N ARG A 128 -7.70 10.02 0.11
CA ARG A 128 -6.24 9.93 -0.03
C ARG A 128 -5.77 8.48 -0.09
N ARG A 129 -6.33 7.62 0.77
CA ARG A 129 -6.05 6.17 0.79
C ARG A 129 -6.45 5.49 -0.52
N GLN A 130 -7.61 5.83 -1.09
CA GLN A 130 -8.00 5.31 -2.41
C GLN A 130 -7.06 5.81 -3.51
N ALA A 131 -6.62 7.08 -3.45
CA ALA A 131 -5.72 7.66 -4.44
C ALA A 131 -4.37 6.97 -4.44
N VAL A 132 -3.83 6.67 -3.25
CA VAL A 132 -2.59 5.90 -3.10
C VAL A 132 -2.75 4.48 -3.63
N ARG A 133 -3.86 3.78 -3.34
CA ARG A 133 -4.11 2.46 -3.93
C ARG A 133 -4.13 2.47 -5.45
N ALA A 134 -4.81 3.46 -6.04
CA ALA A 134 -4.86 3.62 -7.48
C ALA A 134 -3.45 3.83 -8.06
N ARG A 135 -2.60 4.64 -7.40
CA ARG A 135 -1.20 4.87 -7.79
C ARG A 135 -0.37 3.59 -7.73
N ILE A 136 -0.44 2.83 -6.63
CA ILE A 136 0.29 1.56 -6.48
C ILE A 136 -0.14 0.58 -7.58
N LEU A 137 -1.45 0.43 -7.82
CA LEU A 137 -1.98 -0.49 -8.82
C LEU A 137 -1.61 -0.09 -10.26
N ASN A 138 -1.69 1.21 -10.58
CA ASN A 138 -1.30 1.69 -11.90
C ASN A 138 0.21 1.51 -12.13
N TYR A 139 1.02 1.77 -11.11
CA TYR A 139 2.46 1.56 -11.18
C TYR A 139 2.82 0.06 -11.30
N TRP A 140 2.10 -0.83 -10.61
CA TRP A 140 2.20 -2.27 -10.85
C TRP A 140 1.93 -2.61 -12.33
N CYS A 141 0.85 -2.08 -12.92
CA CYS A 141 0.57 -2.28 -14.34
C CYS A 141 1.68 -1.73 -15.24
N ASP A 142 2.25 -0.57 -14.93
CA ASP A 142 3.40 0.01 -15.66
C ASP A 142 4.63 -0.90 -15.65
N LEU A 143 4.86 -1.61 -14.55
CA LEU A 143 5.96 -2.57 -14.43
C LEU A 143 5.68 -3.89 -15.15
N THR A 144 4.43 -4.38 -15.11
CA THR A 144 4.14 -5.76 -15.54
C THR A 144 3.63 -5.91 -16.97
N GLU A 145 2.88 -4.93 -17.49
CA GLU A 145 2.26 -5.02 -18.82
C GLU A 145 3.30 -5.00 -19.95
N PRO A 146 4.30 -4.09 -19.95
CA PRO A 146 5.26 -4.01 -21.06
C PRO A 146 6.17 -5.24 -21.17
N THR A 147 6.48 -5.88 -20.03
CA THR A 147 7.39 -7.03 -19.98
C THR A 147 6.65 -8.37 -19.97
N HIS A 148 5.31 -8.37 -20.04
CA HIS A 148 4.49 -9.56 -19.82
C HIS A 148 4.92 -10.35 -18.58
N ALA A 149 5.23 -9.64 -17.49
CA ALA A 149 5.86 -10.23 -16.31
C ALA A 149 4.97 -11.27 -15.62
N VAL A 150 3.65 -11.13 -15.75
CA VAL A 150 2.65 -12.01 -15.15
C VAL A 150 1.54 -12.32 -16.13
N ASP A 151 0.96 -13.52 -16.02
CA ASP A 151 -0.20 -13.88 -16.85
C ASP A 151 -1.40 -12.96 -16.56
N PRO A 152 -2.17 -12.56 -17.59
CA PRO A 152 -3.35 -11.73 -17.41
C PRO A 152 -4.39 -12.45 -16.53
N SER A 153 -5.06 -11.70 -15.66
CA SER A 153 -6.12 -12.24 -14.82
C SER A 153 -7.34 -12.64 -15.68
N THR A 154 -7.50 -13.93 -15.97
CA THR A 154 -8.51 -14.44 -16.91
C THR A 154 -9.78 -15.04 -16.28
N SER A 155 -9.87 -15.25 -14.96
CA SER A 155 -11.12 -15.81 -14.39
C SER A 155 -11.37 -15.49 -12.92
N THR A 156 -12.61 -15.78 -12.50
CA THR A 156 -13.20 -15.62 -11.16
C THR A 156 -12.67 -16.62 -10.12
N THR A 157 -11.85 -17.58 -10.53
CA THR A 157 -11.18 -18.55 -9.65
C THR A 157 -9.80 -18.84 -10.22
N PRO A 158 -8.72 -18.26 -9.66
CA PRO A 158 -7.43 -18.39 -10.30
C PRO A 158 -6.71 -19.66 -9.82
N PRO A 159 -6.19 -20.53 -10.71
CA PRO A 159 -4.89 -21.12 -10.43
C PRO A 159 -3.89 -19.97 -10.24
N PRO A 160 -2.87 -20.15 -9.39
CA PRO A 160 -2.05 -19.03 -8.96
C PRO A 160 -1.27 -18.44 -10.15
N THR A 161 -1.29 -17.11 -10.28
CA THR A 161 -0.74 -16.38 -11.43
C THR A 161 0.75 -16.62 -11.60
N LYS A 162 1.14 -17.12 -12.79
CA LYS A 162 2.53 -17.41 -13.11
C LYS A 162 3.32 -16.11 -13.28
N VAL A 163 4.55 -16.08 -12.77
CA VAL A 163 5.48 -14.96 -12.85
C VAL A 163 6.61 -15.35 -13.80
N HIS A 164 6.74 -14.64 -14.92
CA HIS A 164 7.76 -14.87 -15.95
C HIS A 164 9.00 -13.98 -15.75
N HIS A 165 8.78 -12.77 -15.25
CA HIS A 165 9.81 -11.77 -14.96
C HIS A 165 9.49 -11.11 -13.62
N ALA A 166 10.53 -10.69 -12.88
CA ALA A 166 10.37 -9.98 -11.63
C ALA A 166 11.42 -8.87 -11.50
N SER A 167 11.07 -7.82 -10.77
CA SER A 167 11.97 -6.72 -10.39
C SER A 167 11.77 -6.38 -8.91
N VAL A 168 12.75 -5.70 -8.31
CA VAL A 168 12.60 -5.19 -6.92
C VAL A 168 11.42 -4.22 -6.82
N ALA A 169 11.22 -3.37 -7.83
CA ALA A 169 10.08 -2.45 -7.88
C ALA A 169 8.73 -3.19 -7.88
N MET A 170 8.62 -4.33 -8.57
CA MET A 170 7.41 -5.17 -8.51
C MET A 170 7.18 -5.70 -7.09
N CYS A 171 8.23 -6.14 -6.41
CA CYS A 171 8.13 -6.63 -5.03
C CYS A 171 7.73 -5.51 -4.06
N LEU A 172 8.30 -4.30 -4.22
CA LEU A 172 7.89 -3.12 -3.45
C LEU A 172 6.40 -2.79 -3.66
N CYS A 173 5.89 -2.84 -4.89
CA CYS A 173 4.45 -2.65 -5.17
C CYS A 173 3.56 -3.65 -4.43
N LEU A 174 3.95 -4.92 -4.43
CA LEU A 174 3.19 -5.98 -3.74
C LEU A 174 3.24 -5.82 -2.22
N ALA A 175 4.41 -5.50 -1.67
CA ALA A 175 4.58 -5.19 -0.26
C ALA A 175 3.77 -3.94 0.16
N LEU A 176 3.70 -2.92 -0.70
CA LEU A 176 2.83 -1.74 -0.50
C LEU A 176 1.34 -2.09 -0.51
N HIS A 177 0.89 -2.98 -1.40
CA HIS A 177 -0.49 -3.47 -1.39
C HIS A 177 -0.82 -4.20 -0.08
N ILE A 178 0.10 -5.02 0.42
CA ILE A 178 -0.02 -5.73 1.71
C ILE A 178 -0.09 -4.71 2.85
N PHE A 179 0.85 -3.76 2.90
CA PHE A 179 0.90 -2.70 3.91
C PHE A 179 -0.41 -1.93 3.98
N VAL A 180 -0.92 -1.48 2.83
CA VAL A 180 -2.17 -0.72 2.77
C VAL A 180 -3.36 -1.55 3.27
N ALA A 181 -3.39 -2.85 2.98
CA ALA A 181 -4.49 -3.71 3.39
C ALA A 181 -4.50 -3.97 4.90
N PHE A 182 -3.34 -4.29 5.50
CA PHE A 182 -3.23 -4.54 6.95
C PHE A 182 -3.18 -3.26 7.78
N GLY A 183 -2.31 -2.33 7.40
CA GLY A 183 -2.05 -1.09 8.13
C GLY A 183 -3.22 -0.13 8.15
N LEU A 184 -3.92 -0.02 7.01
CA LEU A 184 -4.92 1.05 6.84
C LEU A 184 -6.35 0.52 6.69
N GLU A 185 -6.59 -0.77 6.38
CA GLU A 185 -7.96 -1.27 6.17
C GLU A 185 -8.43 -2.40 7.07
N ALA A 186 -7.54 -3.06 7.83
CA ALA A 186 -7.92 -4.26 8.58
C ALA A 186 -9.10 -4.01 9.54
N SER A 187 -9.22 -2.80 10.10
CA SER A 187 -10.34 -2.39 10.97
C SER A 187 -11.68 -2.20 10.24
N LEU A 188 -11.68 -2.03 8.92
CA LEU A 188 -12.87 -1.73 8.12
C LEU A 188 -13.52 -2.97 7.48
N LEU A 189 -12.88 -4.15 7.55
CA LEU A 189 -13.19 -5.25 6.64
C LEU A 189 -13.22 -6.61 7.36
N LYS A 190 -14.42 -7.18 7.50
CA LYS A 190 -14.58 -8.49 8.14
C LYS A 190 -14.33 -9.72 7.26
N GLN A 191 -14.50 -9.76 5.92
CA GLN A 191 -14.45 -11.08 5.22
C GLN A 191 -13.86 -11.18 3.78
N ASP A 192 -13.96 -10.20 2.87
CA ASP A 192 -13.60 -10.46 1.46
C ASP A 192 -12.14 -10.16 1.08
N TRP A 193 -11.51 -9.14 1.70
CA TRP A 193 -10.15 -8.68 1.35
C TRP A 193 -9.08 -9.71 1.73
N ILE A 194 -9.40 -10.59 2.67
CA ILE A 194 -8.60 -11.76 3.06
C ILE A 194 -8.10 -12.53 1.80
N SER A 195 -8.97 -12.75 0.80
CA SER A 195 -8.61 -13.45 -0.43
C SER A 195 -7.63 -12.70 -1.34
N THR A 196 -7.70 -11.38 -1.39
CA THR A 196 -6.89 -10.56 -2.30
C THR A 196 -5.50 -10.30 -1.70
N ILE A 197 -5.40 -10.12 -0.39
CA ILE A 197 -4.11 -10.06 0.33
C ILE A 197 -3.33 -11.35 0.11
N GLN A 198 -4.00 -12.50 0.21
CA GLN A 198 -3.38 -13.81 -0.02
C GLN A 198 -2.75 -13.91 -1.41
N ILE A 199 -3.48 -13.45 -2.44
CA ILE A 199 -2.96 -13.42 -3.82
C ILE A 199 -1.71 -12.53 -3.90
N TRP A 200 -1.72 -11.34 -3.28
CA TRP A 200 -0.55 -10.46 -3.29
C TRP A 200 0.64 -11.04 -2.55
N HIS A 201 0.44 -11.72 -1.42
CA HIS A 201 1.52 -12.37 -0.67
C HIS A 201 2.13 -13.53 -1.47
N ILE A 202 1.31 -14.40 -2.07
CA ILE A 202 1.80 -15.49 -2.94
C ILE A 202 2.53 -14.91 -4.16
N MET A 203 1.99 -13.85 -4.77
CA MET A 203 2.66 -13.17 -5.88
C MET A 203 3.99 -12.56 -5.46
N LEU A 204 4.09 -12.00 -4.26
CA LEU A 204 5.33 -11.43 -3.72
C LEU A 204 6.39 -12.52 -3.57
N LEU A 205 6.00 -13.65 -2.98
CA LEU A 205 6.87 -14.82 -2.83
C LEU A 205 7.41 -15.28 -4.18
N ARG A 206 6.53 -15.43 -5.17
CA ARG A 206 6.91 -15.83 -6.54
C ARG A 206 7.82 -14.82 -7.22
N CYS A 207 7.57 -13.53 -7.05
CA CYS A 207 8.44 -12.49 -7.62
C CYS A 207 9.84 -12.57 -7.02
N ILE A 208 9.96 -12.77 -5.70
CA ILE A 208 11.28 -12.84 -5.07
C ILE A 208 12.02 -14.13 -5.43
N HIS A 209 11.33 -15.27 -5.46
CA HIS A 209 11.94 -16.50 -5.98
C HIS A 209 12.45 -16.32 -7.41
N ARG A 210 11.69 -15.60 -8.25
CA ARG A 210 12.08 -15.31 -9.63
C ARG A 210 13.27 -14.36 -9.74
N LEU A 211 13.46 -13.46 -8.76
CA LEU A 211 14.65 -12.60 -8.69
C LEU A 211 15.92 -13.40 -8.38
N GLY A 212 15.79 -14.60 -7.79
CA GLY A 212 16.90 -15.51 -7.56
C GLY A 212 17.95 -14.94 -6.59
N PHE A 213 17.55 -14.08 -5.66
CA PHE A 213 18.47 -13.52 -4.68
C PHE A 213 19.00 -14.60 -3.75
N ASP A 214 20.31 -14.75 -3.72
CA ASP A 214 20.99 -15.39 -2.60
C ASP A 214 21.08 -14.39 -1.45
N ILE A 215 20.05 -14.39 -0.61
CA ILE A 215 19.96 -13.53 0.57
C ILE A 215 21.16 -13.71 1.50
N GLU A 216 21.81 -14.88 1.48
CA GLU A 216 22.99 -15.15 2.29
C GLU A 216 24.24 -14.41 1.77
N SER A 217 24.19 -13.82 0.58
CA SER A 217 25.26 -13.00 -0.02
C SER A 217 25.00 -11.49 0.04
N ILE A 218 23.83 -11.06 0.53
CA ILE A 218 23.44 -9.64 0.52
C ILE A 218 24.09 -8.90 1.68
N ASP A 219 24.84 -7.86 1.33
CA ASP A 219 25.38 -6.88 2.26
C ASP A 219 24.38 -5.73 2.46
N CYS A 220 23.98 -5.51 3.71
CA CYS A 220 23.04 -4.46 4.13
C CYS A 220 23.57 -3.03 3.93
N SER A 221 24.86 -2.86 3.63
CA SER A 221 25.46 -1.57 3.28
C SER A 221 25.04 -1.05 1.89
N ARG A 222 24.47 -1.90 1.03
CA ARG A 222 24.02 -1.54 -0.32
C ARG A 222 22.60 -0.98 -0.30
N ASP A 223 22.33 0.06 -1.09
CA ASP A 223 21.01 0.70 -1.15
C ASP A 223 19.85 -0.26 -1.44
N GLY A 224 20.07 -1.29 -2.27
CA GLY A 224 19.04 -2.30 -2.57
C GLY A 224 18.76 -3.31 -1.46
N ALA A 225 19.63 -3.42 -0.45
CA ALA A 225 19.43 -4.35 0.66
C ALA A 225 18.35 -3.87 1.63
N CYS A 226 18.22 -2.55 1.81
CA CYS A 226 17.11 -1.96 2.58
C CYS A 226 15.75 -2.26 1.92
N ASP A 227 15.67 -2.22 0.58
CA ASP A 227 14.43 -2.53 -0.13
C ASP A 227 14.01 -3.97 0.15
N LEU A 228 14.97 -4.89 0.06
CA LEU A 228 14.74 -6.31 0.33
C LEU A 228 14.43 -6.58 1.79
N LEU A 229 15.07 -5.87 2.72
CA LEU A 229 14.75 -5.96 4.13
C LEU A 229 13.31 -5.54 4.41
N TRP A 230 12.86 -4.40 3.86
CA TRP A 230 11.48 -3.95 4.02
C TRP A 230 10.48 -4.89 3.36
N ILE A 231 10.76 -5.35 2.14
CA ILE A 231 9.96 -6.37 1.46
C ILE A 231 9.83 -7.64 2.32
N CYS A 232 10.95 -8.14 2.85
CA CYS A 232 10.95 -9.34 3.69
C CYS A 232 10.24 -9.10 5.01
N GLY A 233 10.37 -7.92 5.61
CA GLY A 233 9.62 -7.54 6.81
C GLY A 233 8.11 -7.56 6.58
N MET A 234 7.64 -7.00 5.46
CA MET A 234 6.22 -7.05 5.11
C MET A 234 5.71 -8.48 4.89
N GLY A 235 6.48 -9.33 4.21
CA GLY A 235 6.12 -10.75 4.06
C GLY A 235 6.12 -11.50 5.39
N ALA A 236 7.15 -11.30 6.22
CA ALA A 236 7.29 -11.94 7.53
C ALA A 236 6.14 -11.55 8.48
N PHE A 237 5.73 -10.28 8.43
CA PHE A 237 4.55 -9.81 9.17
C PHE A 237 3.28 -10.59 8.79
N VAL A 238 3.06 -10.85 7.50
CA VAL A 238 1.91 -11.65 7.04
C VAL A 238 2.03 -13.10 7.48
N GLU A 239 3.22 -13.69 7.39
CA GLU A 239 3.47 -15.07 7.81
C GLU A 239 3.27 -15.28 9.32
N ASP A 240 3.60 -14.29 10.16
CA ASP A 240 3.48 -14.40 11.62
C ASP A 240 2.07 -14.07 12.12
N VAL A 241 1.48 -12.96 11.65
CA VAL A 241 0.23 -12.44 12.22
C VAL A 241 -1.00 -13.04 11.55
N TYR A 242 -0.94 -13.27 10.23
CA TYR A 242 -2.14 -13.54 9.44
C TYR A 242 -2.25 -14.97 8.93
N LEU A 243 -1.16 -15.53 8.41
CA LEU A 243 -1.14 -16.85 7.83
C LEU A 243 -1.63 -17.95 8.80
N PRO A 244 -1.29 -17.95 10.11
CA PRO A 244 -1.80 -18.96 11.05
C PRO A 244 -3.32 -18.94 11.19
N MET A 245 -3.94 -17.75 11.17
CA MET A 245 -5.40 -17.61 11.26
C MET A 245 -6.09 -18.18 10.02
N VAL A 246 -5.59 -17.85 8.84
CA VAL A 246 -6.15 -18.35 7.56
C VAL A 246 -6.03 -19.86 7.47
N LEU A 247 -4.89 -20.42 7.83
CA LEU A 247 -4.63 -21.86 7.75
C LEU A 247 -5.51 -22.67 8.69
N ARG A 248 -5.87 -22.10 9.84
CA ARG A 248 -6.84 -22.70 10.76
C ARG A 248 -8.24 -22.78 10.13
N ASP A 249 -8.67 -21.73 9.45
CA ASP A 249 -10.02 -21.63 8.89
C ASP A 249 -10.16 -22.30 7.51
N LYS A 250 -9.07 -22.39 6.74
CA LYS A 250 -9.06 -22.93 5.36
C LYS A 250 -7.82 -23.81 5.11
N PRO A 251 -7.82 -25.07 5.56
CA PRO A 251 -6.67 -25.97 5.42
C PRO A 251 -6.29 -26.25 3.96
N THR A 252 -7.25 -26.29 3.03
CA THR A 252 -6.95 -26.52 1.59
C THR A 252 -6.14 -25.41 0.93
N PHE A 253 -6.01 -24.25 1.59
CA PHE A 253 -5.17 -23.12 1.17
C PHE A 253 -3.70 -23.51 0.96
N TRP A 254 -3.22 -24.54 1.68
CA TRP A 254 -1.87 -25.10 1.52
C TRP A 254 -1.52 -25.43 0.07
N THR A 255 -2.49 -25.85 -0.74
CA THR A 255 -2.26 -26.20 -2.16
C THR A 255 -1.69 -25.05 -2.99
N LEU A 256 -1.96 -23.80 -2.64
CA LEU A 256 -1.45 -22.62 -3.35
C LEU A 256 0.00 -22.27 -2.99
N TYR A 257 0.47 -22.64 -1.80
CA TYR A 257 1.87 -22.48 -1.37
C TYR A 257 2.72 -23.70 -1.75
N ASN A 258 2.15 -24.90 -1.60
CA ASN A 258 2.84 -26.16 -1.84
C ASN A 258 3.08 -26.47 -3.33
N ALA A 259 2.34 -25.83 -4.25
CA ALA A 259 2.54 -26.03 -5.68
C ALA A 259 3.95 -25.64 -6.16
N ASP A 260 4.67 -24.83 -5.38
CA ASP A 260 6.00 -24.31 -5.72
C ASP A 260 7.08 -24.72 -4.69
N GLU A 261 6.82 -25.70 -3.81
CA GLU A 261 7.74 -26.15 -2.73
C GLU A 261 8.24 -25.04 -1.78
N VAL A 262 7.50 -23.93 -1.65
CA VAL A 262 7.93 -22.81 -0.83
C VAL A 262 7.40 -22.93 0.59
N GLY A 263 8.30 -22.91 1.57
CA GLY A 263 7.96 -22.96 2.98
C GLY A 263 7.13 -21.75 3.42
N THR A 264 6.18 -21.95 4.34
CA THR A 264 5.29 -20.89 4.88
C THR A 264 5.96 -19.85 5.77
N ARG A 265 7.27 -19.97 5.96
CA ARG A 265 8.09 -19.06 6.76
C ARG A 265 9.25 -18.50 5.96
N TRP A 266 9.12 -18.51 4.64
CA TRP A 266 10.21 -18.10 3.75
C TRP A 266 10.63 -16.66 4.05
N PHE A 267 9.66 -15.74 4.15
CA PHE A 267 9.96 -14.35 4.46
C PHE A 267 10.51 -14.17 5.88
N THR A 268 9.94 -14.88 6.85
CA THR A 268 10.33 -14.81 8.26
C THR A 268 11.80 -15.15 8.45
N VAL A 269 12.24 -16.29 7.90
CA VAL A 269 13.63 -16.74 7.99
C VAL A 269 14.57 -15.71 7.34
N ARG A 270 14.18 -15.18 6.19
CA ARG A 270 15.00 -14.25 5.41
C ARG A 270 15.04 -12.83 5.99
N PHE A 271 13.93 -12.36 6.55
CA PHE A 271 13.86 -11.11 7.29
C PHE A 271 14.83 -11.12 8.47
N VAL A 272 14.76 -12.15 9.33
CA VAL A 272 15.64 -12.26 10.51
C VAL A 272 17.11 -12.33 10.09
N ALA A 273 17.43 -13.11 9.04
CA ALA A 273 18.79 -13.21 8.54
C ALA A 273 19.33 -11.88 8.00
N LEU A 274 18.54 -11.14 7.20
CA LEU A 274 18.93 -9.83 6.68
C LEU A 274 19.03 -8.78 7.79
N ALA A 275 18.04 -8.71 8.67
CA ALA A 275 17.98 -7.71 9.73
C ALA A 275 19.20 -7.81 10.65
N ARG A 276 19.54 -9.02 11.11
CA ARG A 276 20.67 -9.24 12.03
C ARG A 276 22.06 -9.04 11.40
N ARG A 277 22.14 -8.94 10.07
CA ARG A 277 23.39 -8.62 9.37
C ARG A 277 23.62 -7.13 9.25
N GLY A 278 22.53 -6.35 9.21
CA GLY A 278 22.60 -4.89 9.08
C GLY A 278 22.42 -4.12 10.38
N PHE A 279 21.84 -4.76 11.41
CA PHE A 279 21.38 -4.07 12.63
C PHE A 279 21.67 -4.91 13.87
N GLU A 280 22.05 -4.21 14.96
CA GLU A 280 22.30 -4.82 16.26
C GLU A 280 20.99 -5.13 17.01
N ASP A 281 19.99 -4.28 16.84
CA ASP A 281 18.68 -4.39 17.47
C ASP A 281 17.54 -4.12 16.46
N TYR A 282 16.30 -4.38 16.91
CA TYR A 282 15.11 -4.12 16.11
C TYR A 282 14.82 -2.62 15.99
N ASP A 283 15.22 -1.80 16.96
CA ASP A 283 14.96 -0.36 16.95
C ASP A 283 15.64 0.32 15.74
N GLY A 284 16.86 -0.11 15.38
CA GLY A 284 17.52 0.33 14.16
C GLY A 284 16.79 -0.08 12.86
N VAL A 285 16.16 -1.26 12.85
CA VAL A 285 15.33 -1.72 11.73
C VAL A 285 14.07 -0.86 11.61
N ALA A 286 13.37 -0.63 12.72
CA ALA A 286 12.16 0.18 12.77
C ALA A 286 12.45 1.62 12.33
N ALA A 287 13.52 2.24 12.84
CA ALA A 287 13.95 3.57 12.42
C ALA A 287 14.24 3.64 10.92
N THR A 288 14.86 2.60 10.34
CA THR A 288 15.10 2.52 8.89
C THR A 288 13.79 2.45 8.11
N PHE A 289 12.82 1.68 8.59
CA PHE A 289 11.50 1.56 7.96
C PHE A 289 10.72 2.87 8.01
N GLU A 290 10.74 3.57 9.14
CA GLU A 290 10.10 4.88 9.30
C GLU A 290 10.71 5.94 8.36
N GLN A 291 12.05 5.98 8.28
CA GLN A 291 12.75 7.00 7.51
C GLN A 291 12.68 6.76 6.00
N ARG A 292 12.93 5.53 5.55
CA ARG A 292 13.06 5.22 4.12
C ARG A 292 11.75 4.73 3.50
N TYR A 293 10.91 4.03 4.27
CA TYR A 293 9.72 3.35 3.78
C TYR A 293 8.47 3.84 4.54
N VAL A 294 7.62 2.90 4.96
CA VAL A 294 6.45 3.16 5.80
C VAL A 294 6.45 2.11 6.91
N HIS A 295 6.09 2.55 8.10
CA HIS A 295 6.07 1.75 9.31
C HIS A 295 4.91 2.20 10.20
N ILE A 296 4.23 1.24 10.83
CA ILE A 296 3.19 1.48 11.83
C ILE A 296 3.61 0.75 13.09
N PRO A 297 4.23 1.44 14.06
CA PRO A 297 4.77 0.84 15.28
C PRO A 297 3.74 -0.05 16.01
N SER A 298 2.52 0.47 16.19
CA SER A 298 1.42 -0.22 16.88
C SER A 298 0.96 -1.52 16.23
N LEU A 299 1.31 -1.74 14.96
CA LEU A 299 0.97 -2.95 14.22
C LEU A 299 2.17 -3.88 14.07
N GLN A 300 3.34 -3.34 13.74
CA GLN A 300 4.47 -4.12 13.24
C GLN A 300 5.48 -4.49 14.33
N ASP A 301 5.66 -3.66 15.36
CA ASP A 301 6.78 -3.82 16.31
C ASP A 301 6.67 -5.07 17.17
N GLU A 302 5.45 -5.42 17.61
CA GLU A 302 5.26 -6.62 18.42
C GLU A 302 5.66 -7.88 17.63
N ALA A 303 5.21 -7.97 16.37
CA ALA A 303 5.48 -9.13 15.52
C ALA A 303 6.94 -9.17 15.05
N LEU A 304 7.40 -8.11 14.39
CA LEU A 304 8.73 -8.07 13.80
C LEU A 304 9.84 -7.99 14.85
N GLY A 305 9.62 -7.27 15.96
CA GLY A 305 10.54 -7.23 17.09
C GLY A 305 10.66 -8.58 17.79
N ARG A 306 9.56 -9.32 17.97
CA ARG A 306 9.60 -10.70 18.48
C ARG A 306 10.41 -11.61 17.56
N LEU A 307 10.18 -11.55 16.26
CA LEU A 307 10.92 -12.34 15.26
C LEU A 307 12.42 -12.00 15.29
N PHE A 308 12.77 -10.71 15.36
CA PHE A 308 14.16 -10.26 15.43
C PHE A 308 14.85 -10.75 16.71
N ASN A 309 14.22 -10.56 17.87
CA ASN A 309 14.86 -10.80 19.17
C ASN A 309 14.99 -12.29 19.51
N PHE A 310 13.91 -13.05 19.33
CA PHE A 310 13.89 -14.45 19.78
C PHE A 310 14.19 -15.43 18.67
N GLY A 311 14.32 -14.96 17.42
CA GLY A 311 14.27 -15.83 16.27
C GLY A 311 13.00 -16.69 16.31
N TRP A 312 13.05 -17.86 15.69
CA TRP A 312 12.01 -18.85 15.89
C TRP A 312 12.25 -19.58 17.22
N ARG A 313 11.29 -19.53 18.15
CA ARG A 313 11.14 -20.60 19.15
C ARG A 313 10.35 -21.72 18.48
N THR A 314 10.93 -22.91 18.40
CA THR A 314 10.17 -24.12 18.07
C THR A 314 9.06 -24.32 19.11
N PRO A 315 7.86 -24.73 18.70
CA PRO A 315 7.06 -25.64 19.52
C PRO A 315 7.81 -26.95 19.74
#